data_AF-A0A925XMN3-F1
#
_entry.id   AF-A0A925XMN3-F1
#
_cell.length_a   1.000
_cell.length_b   1.000
_cell.length_c   1.000
_cell.angle_alpha   90.00
_cell.angle_beta   90.00
_cell.angle_gamma   90.00
#
_symmetry.space_group_name_H-M   'P 1'
#
loop_
_entity.id
_entity.type
_entity.pdbx_description
1 polymer ?
#
loop_
_entity_poly.entity_id
_entity_poly.type
_entity_poly.pdbx_seq_one_letter_code
_entity_poly.pdbx_strand_id
1 'polypeptide(L)'
;MLAAADAIQSFDPGVVKATAADIASVGKLLFTGEGSSRLFPAKSAIRQSRQQGWKATLHTEAGRQSQDYALADWAVLGMSNSGRTAEVIRLFTSLREAGHSKRYSLTAMADSPLEALADRGHVLACGKEGAVAATKSVVEQALFCRALVESIAGQETLATRLAGLAEQVRTALTMPVEAALTQKISDAGTIYFAGCNDGVAEELTLKTNEITRKRSDYLEGTYAVHGIEEIMQASDVVIWIDPCPKSEQKFHDVLVKGVGLTVIAVSSR
;
A
#
# COMPACT_ATOMS: atom_id res chain seq x y z
N MET A 1 5.30 14.87 -2.43
CA MET A 1 4.10 14.87 -1.56
C MET A 1 2.97 15.74 -2.10
N LEU A 2 3.08 17.08 -2.21
CA LEU A 2 1.95 17.92 -2.67
C LEU A 2 1.41 17.53 -4.07
N ALA A 3 2.31 17.17 -4.99
CA ALA A 3 1.94 16.66 -6.32
C ALA A 3 1.09 15.36 -6.29
N ALA A 4 0.99 14.66 -5.14
CA ALA A 4 0.09 13.52 -5.00
C ALA A 4 -1.39 13.96 -4.99
N ALA A 5 -1.71 15.13 -4.45
CA ALA A 5 -3.07 15.67 -4.52
C ALA A 5 -3.47 15.97 -5.98
N ASP A 6 -2.53 16.49 -6.78
CA ASP A 6 -2.77 16.75 -8.19
C ASP A 6 -2.91 15.43 -8.99
N ALA A 7 -2.11 14.41 -8.65
CA ALA A 7 -2.25 13.07 -9.22
C ALA A 7 -3.62 12.44 -8.88
N ILE A 8 -4.13 12.64 -7.66
CA ILE A 8 -5.49 12.21 -7.27
C ILE A 8 -6.54 12.94 -8.10
N GLN A 9 -6.44 14.27 -8.18
CA GLN A 9 -7.44 15.11 -8.85
C GLN A 9 -7.53 14.83 -10.35
N SER A 10 -6.41 14.47 -10.98
CA SER A 10 -6.31 14.21 -12.42
C SER A 10 -6.46 12.74 -12.81
N PHE A 11 -6.56 11.83 -11.83
CA PHE A 11 -6.70 10.40 -12.10
C PHE A 11 -7.99 10.10 -12.85
N ASP A 12 -7.91 9.33 -13.93
CA ASP A 12 -9.08 8.83 -14.66
C ASP A 12 -9.37 7.37 -14.27
N PRO A 13 -10.46 7.08 -13.53
CA PRO A 13 -10.82 5.70 -13.21
C PRO A 13 -11.19 4.85 -14.45
N GLY A 14 -11.46 5.47 -15.60
CA GLY A 14 -11.76 4.77 -16.85
C GLY A 14 -10.60 3.92 -17.37
N VAL A 15 -9.36 4.23 -17.00
CA VAL A 15 -8.15 3.55 -17.51
C VAL A 15 -8.10 2.05 -17.17
N VAL A 16 -8.85 1.61 -16.14
CA VAL A 16 -8.84 0.20 -15.72
C VAL A 16 -9.84 -0.67 -16.49
N LYS A 17 -10.80 -0.10 -17.23
CA LYS A 17 -12.01 -0.84 -17.69
C LYS A 17 -11.70 -2.10 -18.49
N ALA A 18 -10.76 -2.01 -19.44
CA ALA A 18 -10.37 -3.15 -20.25
C ALA A 18 -9.72 -4.25 -19.39
N THR A 19 -8.79 -3.86 -18.52
CA THR A 19 -8.13 -4.77 -17.57
C THR A 19 -9.12 -5.40 -16.59
N ALA A 20 -10.07 -4.62 -16.07
CA ALA A 20 -11.09 -5.05 -15.14
C ALA A 20 -12.02 -6.11 -15.76
N ALA A 21 -12.46 -5.91 -17.00
CA ALA A 21 -13.29 -6.87 -17.72
C ALA A 21 -12.57 -8.20 -17.90
N ASP A 22 -11.28 -8.16 -18.31
CA ASP A 22 -10.48 -9.37 -18.48
C ASP A 22 -10.30 -10.12 -17.15
N ILE A 23 -10.02 -9.41 -16.06
CA ILE A 23 -9.81 -10.00 -14.72
C ILE A 23 -11.12 -10.50 -14.10
N ALA A 24 -12.24 -9.80 -14.29
CA ALA A 24 -13.55 -10.21 -13.79
C ALA A 24 -13.97 -11.57 -14.35
N SER A 25 -13.58 -11.88 -15.60
CA SER A 25 -13.82 -13.20 -16.21
C SER A 25 -13.03 -14.34 -15.53
N VAL A 26 -11.90 -14.03 -14.88
CA VAL A 26 -11.09 -14.99 -14.12
C VAL A 26 -11.61 -15.13 -12.69
N GLY A 27 -12.05 -14.03 -12.07
CA GLY A 27 -12.60 -14.01 -10.71
C GLY A 27 -11.55 -14.10 -9.60
N LYS A 28 -10.27 -14.31 -9.94
CA LYS A 28 -9.13 -14.35 -9.02
C LYS A 28 -8.03 -13.41 -9.48
N LEU A 29 -7.52 -12.55 -8.58
CA LEU A 29 -6.46 -11.59 -8.87
C LEU A 29 -5.37 -11.64 -7.79
N LEU A 30 -4.13 -11.86 -8.25
CA LEU A 30 -2.92 -11.69 -7.47
C LEU A 30 -2.29 -10.33 -7.80
N PHE A 31 -2.18 -9.47 -6.79
CA PHE A 31 -1.32 -8.28 -6.83
C PHE A 31 0.09 -8.66 -6.40
N THR A 32 1.08 -8.47 -7.28
CA THR A 32 2.47 -8.82 -6.99
C THR A 32 3.43 -7.68 -7.29
N GLY A 33 4.49 -7.58 -6.51
CA GLY A 33 5.42 -6.45 -6.53
C GLY A 33 6.31 -6.41 -5.29
N GLU A 34 7.22 -5.47 -5.25
CA GLU A 34 8.12 -5.28 -4.11
C GLU A 34 7.94 -3.89 -3.49
N GLY A 35 8.09 -3.81 -2.17
CA GLY A 35 7.98 -2.56 -1.41
C GLY A 35 6.75 -1.74 -1.77
N SER A 36 6.95 -0.42 -1.90
CA SER A 36 5.87 0.55 -2.08
C SER A 36 4.91 0.29 -3.24
N SER A 37 5.36 -0.40 -4.29
CA SER A 37 4.47 -0.74 -5.41
C SER A 37 3.41 -1.78 -5.05
N ARG A 38 3.59 -2.53 -3.95
CA ARG A 38 2.66 -3.56 -3.50
C ARG A 38 1.97 -3.20 -2.20
N LEU A 39 2.71 -2.73 -1.18
CA LEU A 39 2.24 -2.65 0.21
C LEU A 39 0.91 -1.91 0.36
N PHE A 40 0.93 -0.56 0.30
CA PHE A 40 -0.29 0.23 0.38
C PHE A 40 -1.27 -0.02 -0.79
N PRO A 41 -0.84 0.01 -2.07
CA PRO A 41 -1.77 -0.12 -3.18
C PRO A 41 -2.62 -1.39 -3.16
N ALA A 42 -1.98 -2.56 -2.97
CA ALA A 42 -2.68 -3.84 -3.03
C ALA A 42 -3.49 -4.09 -1.76
N LYS A 43 -2.90 -3.87 -0.58
CA LYS A 43 -3.58 -4.15 0.70
C LYS A 43 -4.78 -3.22 0.92
N SER A 44 -4.70 -1.95 0.51
CA SER A 44 -5.82 -1.01 0.56
C SER A 44 -6.97 -1.42 -0.36
N ALA A 45 -6.68 -1.91 -1.57
CA ALA A 45 -7.70 -2.42 -2.49
C ALA A 45 -8.36 -3.71 -1.97
N ILE A 46 -7.56 -4.63 -1.43
CA ILE A 46 -8.04 -5.89 -0.83
C ILE A 46 -8.95 -5.60 0.37
N ARG A 47 -8.54 -4.70 1.29
CA ARG A 47 -9.34 -4.34 2.46
C ARG A 47 -10.69 -3.77 2.05
N GLN A 48 -10.71 -2.85 1.08
CA GLN A 48 -11.96 -2.27 0.57
C GLN A 48 -12.88 -3.35 0.01
N SER A 49 -12.35 -4.22 -0.85
CA SER A 49 -13.14 -5.31 -1.44
C SER A 49 -13.78 -6.19 -0.36
N ARG A 50 -13.01 -6.51 0.69
CA ARG A 50 -13.50 -7.30 1.84
C ARG A 50 -14.57 -6.55 2.64
N GLN A 51 -14.37 -5.26 2.92
CA GLN A 51 -15.35 -4.44 3.64
C GLN A 51 -16.68 -4.32 2.90
N GLN A 52 -16.65 -4.31 1.56
CA GLN A 52 -17.85 -4.24 0.73
C GLN A 52 -18.46 -5.61 0.41
N GLY A 53 -17.79 -6.71 0.80
CA GLY A 53 -18.26 -8.06 0.51
C GLY A 53 -18.26 -8.41 -1.00
N TRP A 54 -17.37 -7.81 -1.79
CA TRP A 54 -17.26 -8.13 -3.22
C TRP A 54 -16.71 -9.54 -3.43
N LYS A 55 -17.17 -10.17 -4.52
CA LYS A 55 -16.97 -11.62 -4.76
C LYS A 55 -15.59 -12.01 -5.29
N ALA A 56 -14.83 -11.07 -5.86
CA ALA A 56 -13.52 -11.37 -6.44
C ALA A 56 -12.57 -11.90 -5.37
N THR A 57 -11.87 -12.99 -5.68
CA THR A 57 -10.82 -13.51 -4.79
C THR A 57 -9.56 -12.70 -5.03
N LEU A 58 -9.15 -11.94 -4.01
CA LEU A 58 -7.97 -11.07 -4.10
C LEU A 58 -6.87 -11.56 -3.15
N HIS A 59 -5.64 -11.61 -3.65
CA HIS A 59 -4.45 -11.91 -2.87
C HIS A 59 -3.32 -10.95 -3.22
N THR A 60 -2.37 -10.75 -2.30
CA THR A 60 -1.15 -10.02 -2.59
C THR A 60 0.06 -10.71 -1.99
N GLU A 61 1.14 -10.78 -2.77
CA GLU A 61 2.38 -11.42 -2.35
C GLU A 61 3.59 -10.77 -3.05
N ALA A 62 4.76 -10.81 -2.40
CA ALA A 62 6.03 -10.41 -3.01
C ALA A 62 6.30 -11.17 -4.33
N GLY A 63 6.99 -10.53 -5.27
CA GLY A 63 7.30 -11.12 -6.57
C GLY A 63 8.12 -12.40 -6.46
N ARG A 64 9.01 -12.49 -5.46
CA ARG A 64 9.80 -13.72 -5.22
C ARG A 64 8.93 -14.87 -4.74
N GLN A 65 8.10 -14.63 -3.73
CA GLN A 65 7.27 -15.65 -3.09
C GLN A 65 6.13 -16.11 -4.00
N SER A 66 5.60 -15.20 -4.83
CA SER A 66 4.57 -15.51 -5.84
C SER A 66 5.01 -16.57 -6.86
N GLN A 67 6.32 -16.76 -7.06
CA GLN A 67 6.85 -17.79 -7.97
C GLN A 67 6.61 -19.21 -7.47
N ASP A 68 6.33 -19.37 -6.17
CA ASP A 68 6.11 -20.66 -5.54
C ASP A 68 4.61 -21.03 -5.50
N TYR A 69 3.74 -20.21 -6.11
CA TYR A 69 2.28 -20.38 -6.08
C TYR A 69 1.71 -20.98 -7.37
N ALA A 70 0.63 -21.75 -7.24
CA ALA A 70 -0.16 -22.22 -8.37
C ALA A 70 -1.04 -21.09 -8.92
N LEU A 71 -0.60 -20.45 -10.00
CA LEU A 71 -1.25 -19.27 -10.58
C LEU A 71 -1.97 -19.53 -11.91
N ALA A 72 -2.13 -20.79 -12.31
CA ALA A 72 -2.69 -21.16 -13.61
C ALA A 72 -4.09 -20.55 -13.87
N ASP A 73 -4.91 -20.44 -12.82
CA ASP A 73 -6.28 -19.91 -12.85
C ASP A 73 -6.41 -18.52 -12.19
N TRP A 74 -5.31 -17.79 -12.05
CA TRP A 74 -5.28 -16.44 -11.50
C TRP A 74 -4.99 -15.41 -12.59
N ALA A 75 -5.56 -14.21 -12.47
CA ALA A 75 -4.96 -13.05 -13.10
C ALA A 75 -3.81 -12.55 -12.22
N VAL A 76 -2.73 -12.08 -12.82
CA VAL A 76 -1.55 -11.59 -12.10
C VAL A 76 -1.25 -10.15 -12.52
N LEU A 77 -1.38 -9.20 -11.59
CA LEU A 77 -1.00 -7.80 -11.78
C LEU A 77 0.36 -7.54 -11.15
N GLY A 78 1.39 -7.40 -11.99
CA GLY A 78 2.75 -7.05 -11.61
C GLY A 78 2.90 -5.54 -11.49
N MET A 79 3.30 -5.08 -10.32
CA MET A 79 3.41 -3.67 -9.97
C MET A 79 4.87 -3.33 -9.69
N SER A 80 5.42 -2.40 -10.47
CA SER A 80 6.81 -1.96 -10.32
C SER A 80 6.98 -0.56 -10.90
N ASN A 81 7.33 0.41 -10.06
CA ASN A 81 7.61 1.78 -10.53
C ASN A 81 8.63 1.81 -11.67
N SER A 82 9.75 1.11 -11.53
CA SER A 82 10.78 1.07 -12.57
C SER A 82 10.43 0.17 -13.76
N GLY A 83 9.44 -0.73 -13.59
CA GLY A 83 9.14 -1.81 -14.52
C GLY A 83 10.30 -2.80 -14.70
N ARG A 84 11.25 -2.83 -13.76
CA ARG A 84 12.51 -3.60 -13.84
C ARG A 84 12.81 -4.42 -12.59
N THR A 85 11.91 -4.44 -11.59
CA THR A 85 12.09 -5.20 -10.34
C THR A 85 12.34 -6.67 -10.65
N ALA A 86 13.52 -7.18 -10.31
CA ALA A 86 14.03 -8.45 -10.82
C ALA A 86 13.13 -9.64 -10.46
N GLU A 87 12.56 -9.63 -9.24
CA GLU A 87 11.63 -10.63 -8.73
C GLU A 87 10.37 -10.71 -9.58
N VAL A 88 9.79 -9.56 -9.92
CA VAL A 88 8.57 -9.47 -10.75
C VAL A 88 8.88 -9.86 -12.19
N ILE A 89 10.04 -9.46 -12.72
CA ILE A 89 10.49 -9.87 -14.06
C ILE A 89 10.64 -11.39 -14.13
N ARG A 90 11.30 -12.03 -13.15
CA ARG A 90 11.44 -13.50 -13.10
C ARG A 90 10.09 -14.20 -13.05
N LEU A 91 9.15 -13.71 -12.23
CA LEU A 91 7.79 -14.23 -12.18
C LEU A 91 7.10 -14.14 -13.55
N PHE A 92 7.11 -12.96 -14.18
CA PHE A 92 6.41 -12.72 -15.43
C PHE A 92 7.03 -13.47 -16.61
N THR A 93 8.36 -13.62 -16.64
CA THR A 93 9.06 -14.50 -17.60
C THR A 93 8.60 -15.94 -17.44
N SER A 94 8.59 -16.46 -16.20
CA SER A 94 8.18 -17.86 -15.95
C SER A 94 6.71 -18.10 -16.32
N LEU A 95 5.82 -17.16 -15.98
CA LEU A 95 4.41 -17.22 -16.36
C LEU A 95 4.23 -17.21 -17.89
N ARG A 96 4.98 -16.36 -18.59
CA ARG A 96 4.98 -16.31 -20.06
C ARG A 96 5.41 -17.63 -20.68
N GLU A 97 6.52 -18.20 -20.21
CA GLU A 97 7.07 -19.46 -20.69
C GLU A 97 6.13 -20.63 -20.43
N ALA A 98 5.38 -20.59 -19.33
CA ALA A 98 4.31 -21.54 -19.02
C ALA A 98 3.01 -21.32 -19.80
N GLY A 99 2.95 -20.34 -20.72
CA GLY A 99 1.79 -20.06 -21.55
C GLY A 99 0.64 -19.34 -20.82
N HIS A 100 0.91 -18.74 -19.66
CA HIS A 100 -0.08 -17.98 -18.91
C HIS A 100 -0.46 -16.70 -19.68
N SER A 101 -1.75 -16.39 -19.83
CA SER A 101 -2.25 -15.30 -20.69
C SER A 101 -3.02 -14.20 -19.94
N LYS A 102 -2.93 -14.21 -18.60
CA LYS A 102 -3.61 -13.26 -17.71
C LYS A 102 -2.59 -12.45 -16.90
N ARG A 103 -1.55 -11.95 -17.57
CA ARG A 103 -0.49 -11.12 -16.99
C ARG A 103 -0.76 -9.65 -17.30
N TYR A 104 -0.77 -8.83 -16.26
CA TYR A 104 -1.00 -7.39 -16.36
C TYR A 104 0.15 -6.64 -15.70
N SER A 105 0.54 -5.48 -16.22
CA SER A 105 1.59 -4.66 -15.61
C SER A 105 1.10 -3.26 -15.24
N LEU A 106 1.63 -2.74 -14.14
CA LEU A 106 1.45 -1.36 -13.71
C LEU A 106 2.82 -0.74 -13.40
N THR A 107 3.24 0.25 -14.19
CA THR A 107 4.60 0.83 -14.12
C THR A 107 4.60 2.35 -14.20
N ALA A 108 5.62 3.02 -13.67
CA ALA A 108 5.80 4.47 -13.86
C ALA A 108 6.63 4.82 -15.11
N MET A 109 7.11 3.81 -15.82
CA MET A 109 8.00 3.92 -16.96
C MET A 109 7.39 3.16 -18.14
N ALA A 110 7.19 3.86 -19.25
CA ALA A 110 6.83 3.25 -20.53
C ALA A 110 7.98 2.40 -21.09
N ASP A 111 7.63 1.49 -21.99
CA ASP A 111 8.55 0.59 -22.69
C ASP A 111 9.43 -0.23 -21.72
N SER A 112 8.83 -0.58 -20.57
CA SER A 112 9.55 -1.29 -19.52
C SER A 112 9.61 -2.81 -19.80
N PRO A 113 10.64 -3.52 -19.29
CA PRO A 113 10.69 -4.97 -19.41
C PRO A 113 9.44 -5.68 -18.86
N LEU A 114 8.87 -5.17 -17.78
CA LEU A 114 7.64 -5.74 -17.21
C LEU A 114 6.44 -5.56 -18.15
N GLU A 115 6.30 -4.40 -18.78
CA GLU A 115 5.27 -4.12 -19.77
C GLU A 115 5.38 -5.05 -20.98
N ALA A 116 6.60 -5.28 -21.47
CA ALA A 116 6.85 -6.21 -22.59
C ALA A 116 6.58 -7.70 -22.25
N LEU A 117 6.51 -8.04 -20.97
CA LEU A 117 6.18 -9.38 -20.49
C LEU A 117 4.69 -9.56 -20.14
N ALA A 118 3.92 -8.48 -20.06
CA ALA A 118 2.50 -8.52 -19.77
C ALA A 118 1.66 -8.68 -21.04
N ASP A 119 0.46 -9.22 -20.90
CA ASP A 119 -0.54 -9.26 -21.97
C ASP A 119 -1.21 -7.89 -22.14
N ARG A 120 -1.25 -7.09 -21.07
CA ARG A 120 -1.66 -5.68 -21.09
C ARG A 120 -0.94 -4.89 -20.00
N GLY A 121 -0.35 -3.76 -20.37
CA GLY A 121 0.27 -2.84 -19.43
C GLY A 121 -0.49 -1.53 -19.26
N HIS A 122 -0.31 -0.89 -18.11
CA HIS A 122 -0.67 0.49 -17.87
C HIS A 122 0.53 1.25 -17.32
N VAL A 123 0.81 2.41 -17.93
CA VAL A 123 1.84 3.34 -17.50
C VAL A 123 1.18 4.47 -16.72
N LEU A 124 1.64 4.71 -15.50
CA LEU A 124 1.17 5.75 -14.60
C LEU A 124 1.36 7.15 -15.22
N ALA A 125 0.35 8.01 -15.06
CA ALA A 125 0.34 9.38 -15.56
C ALA A 125 1.16 10.36 -14.70
N CYS A 126 1.45 10.03 -13.43
CA CYS A 126 2.25 10.90 -12.57
C CYS A 126 3.72 11.05 -13.04
N GLY A 127 4.15 10.22 -14.01
CA GLY A 127 5.45 10.26 -14.62
C GLY A 127 6.59 9.92 -13.65
N LYS A 128 7.83 10.12 -14.11
CA LYS A 128 9.03 9.78 -13.34
C LYS A 128 9.05 10.50 -11.98
N GLU A 129 9.44 9.76 -10.96
CA GLU A 129 9.69 10.28 -9.62
C GLU A 129 11.21 10.36 -9.41
N GLY A 130 11.72 11.56 -9.10
CA GLY A 130 13.16 11.79 -8.90
C GLY A 130 13.64 11.52 -7.47
N ALA A 131 12.72 11.43 -6.52
CA ALA A 131 13.02 11.05 -5.14
C ALA A 131 13.27 9.55 -5.04
N VAL A 132 14.20 9.15 -4.16
CA VAL A 132 14.49 7.74 -3.87
C VAL A 132 13.26 7.07 -3.25
N ALA A 133 12.61 7.74 -2.30
CA ALA A 133 11.38 7.26 -1.69
C ALA A 133 10.17 7.62 -2.56
N ALA A 134 9.49 6.59 -3.06
CA ALA A 134 8.26 6.75 -3.85
C ALA A 134 7.12 7.40 -3.03
N THR A 135 6.38 8.34 -3.64
CA THR A 135 5.24 9.04 -3.03
C THR A 135 4.06 9.14 -3.99
N LYS A 136 4.14 9.97 -5.05
CA LYS A 136 3.02 10.21 -5.97
C LYS A 136 2.67 8.95 -6.77
N SER A 137 3.68 8.15 -7.11
CA SER A 137 3.52 6.89 -7.84
C SER A 137 2.77 5.85 -7.00
N VAL A 138 3.04 5.78 -5.69
CA VAL A 138 2.35 4.90 -4.74
C VAL A 138 0.86 5.26 -4.64
N VAL A 139 0.57 6.57 -4.56
CA VAL A 139 -0.80 7.07 -4.52
C VAL A 139 -1.55 6.74 -5.80
N GLU A 140 -0.96 6.98 -6.97
CA GLU A 140 -1.61 6.65 -8.24
C GLU A 140 -1.79 5.14 -8.43
N GLN A 141 -0.83 4.31 -8.01
CA GLN A 141 -1.00 2.85 -7.99
C GLN A 141 -2.16 2.42 -7.09
N ALA A 142 -2.34 3.06 -5.95
CA ALA A 142 -3.47 2.78 -5.06
C ALA A 142 -4.81 3.20 -5.69
N LEU A 143 -4.86 4.34 -6.40
CA LEU A 143 -6.04 4.76 -7.17
C LEU A 143 -6.36 3.77 -8.29
N PHE A 144 -5.35 3.33 -9.04
CA PHE A 144 -5.49 2.30 -10.06
C PHE A 144 -6.05 1.00 -9.47
N CYS A 145 -5.46 0.51 -8.38
CA CYS A 145 -5.93 -0.71 -7.73
C CYS A 145 -7.35 -0.56 -7.19
N ARG A 146 -7.69 0.60 -6.61
CA ARG A 146 -9.05 0.89 -6.14
C ARG A 146 -10.06 0.91 -7.29
N ALA A 147 -9.77 1.64 -8.37
CA ALA A 147 -10.61 1.67 -9.56
C ALA A 147 -10.77 0.26 -10.15
N LEU A 148 -9.69 -0.52 -10.20
CA LEU A 148 -9.69 -1.87 -10.74
C LEU A 148 -10.66 -2.78 -9.97
N VAL A 149 -10.56 -2.83 -8.64
CA VAL A 149 -11.45 -3.67 -7.83
C VAL A 149 -12.90 -3.19 -7.84
N GLU A 150 -13.12 -1.88 -7.91
CA GLU A 150 -14.46 -1.30 -8.07
C GLU A 150 -15.09 -1.68 -9.41
N SER A 151 -14.32 -1.59 -10.51
CA SER A 151 -14.80 -1.94 -11.85
C SER A 151 -15.03 -3.45 -11.99
N ILE A 152 -14.17 -4.31 -11.42
CA ILE A 152 -14.41 -5.76 -11.31
C ILE A 152 -15.73 -6.06 -10.57
N ALA A 153 -16.04 -5.28 -9.53
CA ALA A 153 -17.27 -5.44 -8.75
C ALA A 153 -18.51 -4.80 -9.41
N GLY A 154 -18.34 -4.02 -10.48
CA GLY A 154 -19.41 -3.21 -11.07
C GLY A 154 -19.91 -2.09 -10.16
N GLN A 155 -19.06 -1.58 -9.27
CA GLN A 155 -19.36 -0.56 -8.26
C GLN A 155 -18.39 0.63 -8.38
N GLU A 156 -18.38 1.29 -9.54
CA GLU A 156 -17.48 2.41 -9.87
C GLU A 156 -17.90 3.69 -9.10
N THR A 157 -17.23 3.98 -7.98
CA THR A 157 -17.54 5.12 -7.09
C THR A 157 -16.36 6.08 -6.89
N LEU A 158 -15.17 5.72 -7.35
CA LEU A 158 -13.96 6.52 -7.14
C LEU A 158 -14.06 7.89 -7.83
N ALA A 159 -14.58 7.96 -9.06
CA ALA A 159 -14.64 9.19 -9.86
C ALA A 159 -15.31 10.36 -9.10
N THR A 160 -16.42 10.11 -8.42
CA THR A 160 -17.18 11.13 -7.69
C THR A 160 -16.49 11.58 -6.40
N ARG A 161 -15.47 10.85 -5.93
CA ARG A 161 -14.76 11.09 -4.67
C ARG A 161 -13.38 11.73 -4.85
N LEU A 162 -12.83 11.75 -6.08
CA LEU A 162 -11.47 12.23 -6.33
C LEU A 162 -11.24 13.68 -5.88
N ALA A 163 -12.18 14.59 -6.17
CA ALA A 163 -12.06 15.98 -5.76
C ALA A 163 -11.99 16.12 -4.23
N GLY A 164 -12.89 15.46 -3.50
CA GLY A 164 -12.90 15.47 -2.03
C GLY A 164 -11.65 14.81 -1.44
N LEU A 165 -11.19 13.70 -2.03
CA LEU A 165 -9.97 13.02 -1.62
C LEU A 165 -8.73 13.92 -1.81
N ALA A 166 -8.62 14.62 -2.95
CA ALA A 166 -7.52 15.52 -3.22
C ALA A 166 -7.46 16.65 -2.16
N GLU A 167 -8.60 17.26 -1.83
CA GLU A 167 -8.67 18.31 -0.81
C GLU A 167 -8.31 17.80 0.59
N GLN A 168 -8.78 16.61 0.96
CA GLN A 168 -8.43 15.97 2.23
C GLN A 168 -6.93 15.69 2.33
N VAL A 169 -6.32 15.22 1.23
CA VAL A 169 -4.87 14.99 1.17
C VAL A 169 -4.11 16.32 1.25
N ARG A 170 -4.52 17.38 0.53
CA ARG A 170 -3.90 18.71 0.66
C ARG A 170 -3.95 19.18 2.11
N THR A 171 -5.13 19.09 2.74
CA THR A 171 -5.34 19.47 4.14
C THR A 171 -4.39 18.72 5.07
N ALA A 172 -4.32 17.38 4.96
CA ALA A 172 -3.44 16.56 5.78
C ALA A 172 -1.95 16.90 5.58
N LEU A 173 -1.53 17.21 4.35
CA LEU A 173 -0.15 17.57 4.03
C LEU A 173 0.26 18.95 4.55
N THR A 174 -0.69 19.84 4.75
CA THR A 174 -0.45 21.21 5.25
C THR A 174 -0.77 21.38 6.73
N MET A 175 -1.30 20.34 7.37
CA MET A 175 -1.63 20.38 8.79
C MET A 175 -0.35 20.50 9.62
N PRO A 176 -0.26 21.47 10.54
CA PRO A 176 0.90 21.58 11.41
C PRO A 176 0.96 20.37 12.34
N VAL A 177 2.16 19.80 12.48
CA VAL A 177 2.45 18.77 13.47
C VAL A 177 3.18 19.44 14.63
N GLU A 178 2.74 19.17 15.86
CA GLU A 178 3.37 19.73 17.06
C GLU A 178 4.86 19.35 17.12
N ALA A 179 5.71 20.35 17.35
CA ALA A 179 7.17 20.17 17.37
C ALA A 179 7.63 19.17 18.45
N ALA A 180 6.88 19.06 19.56
CA ALA A 180 7.17 18.09 20.60
C ALA A 180 6.99 16.64 20.12
N LEU A 181 5.98 16.37 19.28
CA LEU A 181 5.76 15.04 18.70
C LEU A 181 6.86 14.68 17.71
N THR A 182 7.23 15.61 16.82
CA THR A 182 8.29 15.37 15.84
C THR A 182 9.65 15.18 16.53
N GLN A 183 9.94 15.95 17.57
CA GLN A 183 11.14 15.77 18.40
C GLN A 183 11.15 14.40 19.06
N LYS A 184 10.03 13.99 19.68
CA LYS A 184 9.91 12.67 20.33
C LYS A 184 10.14 11.51 19.36
N ILE A 185 9.58 11.60 18.14
CA ILE A 185 9.81 10.61 17.07
C ILE A 185 11.28 10.63 16.62
N SER A 186 11.87 11.81 16.48
CA SER A 186 13.28 11.96 16.11
C SER A 186 14.24 11.40 17.15
N ASP A 187 13.89 11.45 18.44
CA ASP A 187 14.72 10.92 19.53
C ASP A 187 14.50 9.43 19.79
N ALA A 188 13.47 8.83 19.17
CA ALA A 188 13.06 7.45 19.47
C ALA A 188 14.16 6.41 19.19
N GLY A 189 14.30 5.39 20.04
CA GLY A 189 15.19 4.27 19.78
C GLY A 189 14.76 3.49 18.53
N THR A 190 13.53 3.00 18.57
CA THR A 190 12.79 2.36 17.47
C THR A 190 11.43 3.03 17.30
N ILE A 191 10.97 3.17 16.06
CA ILE A 191 9.64 3.68 15.74
C ILE A 191 8.78 2.49 15.28
N TYR A 192 7.84 2.07 16.11
CA TYR A 192 6.87 1.05 15.75
C TYR A 192 5.64 1.69 15.12
N PHE A 193 5.15 1.12 14.03
CA PHE A 193 3.85 1.48 13.47
C PHE A 193 2.85 0.39 13.81
N ALA A 194 1.72 0.77 14.42
CA ALA A 194 0.60 -0.12 14.67
C ALA A 194 -0.59 0.28 13.80
N GLY A 195 -1.43 -0.67 13.40
CA GLY A 195 -2.63 -0.39 12.61
C GLY A 195 -3.15 -1.58 11.83
N CYS A 196 -4.24 -1.36 11.08
CA CYS A 196 -4.82 -2.39 10.23
C CYS A 196 -3.85 -2.87 9.14
N ASN A 197 -4.02 -4.10 8.67
CA ASN A 197 -3.29 -4.65 7.52
C ASN A 197 -3.89 -4.16 6.20
N ASP A 198 -3.82 -2.85 5.99
CA ASP A 198 -4.26 -2.15 4.78
C ASP A 198 -3.09 -1.50 4.02
N GLY A 199 -1.87 -1.77 4.49
CA GLY A 199 -0.63 -1.32 3.91
C GLY A 199 -0.24 0.12 4.26
N VAL A 200 -1.06 0.90 4.97
CA VAL A 200 -0.68 2.28 5.36
C VAL A 200 0.46 2.27 6.38
N ALA A 201 0.28 1.57 7.50
CA ALA A 201 1.28 1.49 8.56
C ALA A 201 2.59 0.81 8.10
N GLU A 202 2.46 -0.21 7.25
CA GLU A 202 3.59 -0.93 6.65
C GLU A 202 4.36 -0.06 5.65
N GLU A 203 3.67 0.73 4.83
CA GLU A 203 4.30 1.70 3.92
C GLU A 203 5.04 2.79 4.70
N LEU A 204 4.42 3.32 5.77
CA LEU A 204 5.07 4.29 6.65
C LEU A 204 6.33 3.72 7.30
N THR A 205 6.28 2.46 7.73
CA THR A 205 7.45 1.72 8.25
C THR A 205 8.59 1.68 7.23
N LEU A 206 8.29 1.37 5.97
CA LEU A 206 9.29 1.39 4.91
C LEU A 206 9.87 2.81 4.70
N LYS A 207 9.02 3.84 4.64
CA LYS A 207 9.46 5.22 4.44
C LYS A 207 10.31 5.76 5.58
N THR A 208 10.02 5.37 6.82
CA THR A 208 10.85 5.71 7.98
C THR A 208 12.25 5.13 7.84
N ASN A 209 12.37 3.85 7.49
CA ASN A 209 13.67 3.24 7.22
C ASN A 209 14.42 3.93 6.06
N GLU A 210 13.73 4.25 4.96
CA GLU A 210 14.34 4.84 3.75
C GLU A 210 14.80 6.29 3.93
N ILE A 211 13.97 7.12 4.57
CA ILE A 211 14.15 8.59 4.58
C ILE A 211 14.84 9.06 5.86
N THR A 212 14.38 8.59 7.01
CA THR A 212 14.89 9.05 8.31
C THR A 212 16.04 8.18 8.83
N ARG A 213 16.27 7.01 8.22
CA ARG A 213 17.28 6.01 8.63
C ARG A 213 17.13 5.57 10.09
N LYS A 214 15.90 5.64 10.61
CA LYS A 214 15.53 5.13 11.93
C LYS A 214 15.09 3.68 11.79
N ARG A 215 15.39 2.88 12.83
CA ARG A 215 14.81 1.55 12.93
C ARG A 215 13.30 1.69 13.07
N SER A 216 12.56 0.99 12.23
CA SER A 216 11.11 0.92 12.35
C SER A 216 10.58 -0.44 11.94
N ASP A 217 9.50 -0.83 12.60
CA ASP A 217 8.80 -2.10 12.35
C ASP A 217 7.28 -1.90 12.35
N TYR A 218 6.57 -2.78 11.65
CA TYR A 218 5.12 -2.77 11.52
C TYR A 218 4.50 -3.88 12.37
N LEU A 219 3.58 -3.50 13.25
CA LEU A 219 2.87 -4.40 14.15
C LEU A 219 1.38 -4.42 13.79
N GLU A 220 0.96 -5.49 13.11
CA GLU A 220 -0.42 -5.64 12.64
C GLU A 220 -1.44 -5.68 13.79
N GLY A 221 -2.51 -4.89 13.65
CA GLY A 221 -3.65 -4.89 14.56
C GLY A 221 -3.23 -4.55 16.00
N THR A 222 -3.46 -5.47 16.92
CA THR A 222 -3.09 -5.32 18.33
C THR A 222 -1.74 -5.96 18.67
N TYR A 223 -0.97 -6.42 17.68
CA TYR A 223 0.26 -7.19 17.91
C TYR A 223 1.26 -6.50 18.84
N ALA A 224 1.27 -5.16 18.86
CA ALA A 224 2.06 -4.34 19.79
C ALA A 224 1.87 -4.66 21.29
N VAL A 225 0.76 -5.31 21.67
CA VAL A 225 0.43 -5.69 23.06
C VAL A 225 0.21 -7.20 23.22
N HIS A 226 0.97 -7.99 22.46
CA HIS A 226 0.93 -9.45 22.43
C HIS A 226 2.34 -10.06 22.38
N GLY A 227 3.22 -9.63 23.28
CA GLY A 227 4.55 -10.17 23.54
C GLY A 227 5.72 -9.31 23.06
N ILE A 228 5.53 -8.47 22.03
CA ILE A 228 6.60 -7.59 21.53
C ILE A 228 6.93 -6.46 22.53
N GLU A 229 5.99 -6.09 23.40
CA GLU A 229 6.20 -5.13 24.48
C GLU A 229 7.35 -5.51 25.43
N GLU A 230 7.68 -6.79 25.54
CA GLU A 230 8.74 -7.32 26.41
C GLU A 230 10.16 -6.85 25.99
N ILE A 231 10.33 -6.42 24.74
CA ILE A 231 11.60 -5.89 24.24
C ILE A 231 11.57 -4.38 23.98
N MET A 232 10.39 -3.76 24.12
CA MET A 232 10.24 -2.33 23.91
C MET A 232 10.85 -1.55 25.07
N GLN A 233 11.31 -0.34 24.78
CA GLN A 233 11.92 0.56 25.75
C GLN A 233 11.11 1.85 25.87
N ALA A 234 11.21 2.55 27.01
CA ALA A 234 10.58 3.86 27.20
C ALA A 234 11.07 4.93 26.20
N SER A 235 12.23 4.70 25.56
CA SER A 235 12.77 5.51 24.49
C SER A 235 12.16 5.21 23.12
N ASP A 236 11.40 4.12 22.96
CA ASP A 236 10.69 3.81 21.71
C ASP A 236 9.42 4.65 21.57
N VAL A 237 8.90 4.69 20.35
CA VAL A 237 7.62 5.35 20.03
C VAL A 237 6.74 4.39 19.22
N VAL A 238 5.45 4.36 19.54
CA VAL A 238 4.43 3.68 18.74
C VAL A 238 3.56 4.73 18.04
N ILE A 239 3.60 4.77 16.71
CA ILE A 239 2.67 5.57 15.90
C ILE A 239 1.51 4.65 15.50
N TRP A 240 0.31 4.91 16.03
CA TRP A 240 -0.86 4.07 15.84
C TRP A 240 -1.82 4.70 14.83
N ILE A 241 -1.89 4.08 13.65
CA ILE A 241 -2.74 4.51 12.53
C ILE A 241 -4.16 3.96 12.73
N ASP A 242 -5.14 4.87 12.73
CA ASP A 242 -6.58 4.58 12.90
C ASP A 242 -6.85 3.60 14.08
N PRO A 243 -6.56 4.01 15.33
CA PRO A 243 -6.70 3.15 16.49
C PRO A 243 -8.10 2.56 16.63
N CYS A 244 -8.18 1.26 16.95
CA CYS A 244 -9.44 0.62 17.33
C CYS A 244 -9.85 1.11 18.72
N PRO A 245 -11.02 1.78 18.90
CA PRO A 245 -11.43 2.31 20.21
C PRO A 245 -11.45 1.26 21.32
N LYS A 246 -11.81 0.02 21.00
CA LYS A 246 -11.87 -1.10 21.96
C LYS A 246 -10.51 -1.54 22.48
N SER A 247 -9.42 -1.15 21.81
CA SER A 247 -8.06 -1.55 22.15
C SER A 247 -7.27 -0.44 22.85
N GLU A 248 -7.79 0.79 22.90
CA GLU A 248 -7.07 1.94 23.43
C GLU A 248 -6.66 1.77 24.89
N GLN A 249 -7.59 1.29 25.73
CA GLN A 249 -7.31 1.03 27.13
C GLN A 249 -6.17 0.02 27.29
N LYS A 250 -6.16 -1.04 26.47
CA LYS A 250 -5.10 -2.05 26.51
C LYS A 250 -3.74 -1.48 26.08
N PHE A 251 -3.70 -0.67 25.02
CA PHE A 251 -2.47 0.01 24.59
C PHE A 251 -1.95 0.97 25.67
N HIS A 252 -2.85 1.72 26.31
CA HIS A 252 -2.48 2.62 27.40
C HIS A 252 -1.91 1.85 28.60
N ASP A 253 -2.56 0.77 29.04
CA ASP A 253 -2.10 0.02 30.21
C ASP A 253 -0.81 -0.76 29.95
N VAL A 254 -0.65 -1.35 28.76
CA VAL A 254 0.55 -2.16 28.43
C VAL A 254 1.72 -1.28 28.00
N LEU A 255 1.52 -0.34 27.07
CA LEU A 255 2.63 0.40 26.46
C LEU A 255 2.94 1.69 27.21
N VAL A 256 1.91 2.48 27.54
CA VAL A 256 2.13 3.78 28.21
C VAL A 256 2.45 3.58 29.68
N LYS A 257 1.65 2.81 30.42
CA LYS A 257 1.92 2.54 31.86
C LYS A 257 2.95 1.43 32.07
N GLY A 258 2.85 0.33 31.32
CA GLY A 258 3.71 -0.84 31.50
C GLY A 258 5.13 -0.59 31.03
N VAL A 259 5.31 -0.26 29.75
CA VAL A 259 6.65 0.00 29.18
C VAL A 259 7.14 1.42 29.49
N GLY A 260 6.24 2.40 29.60
CA GLY A 260 6.60 3.82 29.74
C GLY A 260 6.92 4.51 28.42
N LEU A 261 6.58 3.89 27.27
CA LEU A 261 6.82 4.46 25.95
C LEU A 261 5.71 5.42 25.53
N THR A 262 5.95 6.19 24.47
CA THR A 262 4.96 7.13 23.93
C THR A 262 4.17 6.53 22.79
N VAL A 263 2.84 6.57 22.90
CA VAL A 263 1.91 6.21 21.83
C VAL A 263 1.35 7.49 21.20
N ILE A 264 1.51 7.64 19.89
CA ILE A 264 0.99 8.77 19.09
C ILE A 264 -0.09 8.23 18.17
N ALA A 265 -1.33 8.66 18.34
CA ALA A 265 -2.45 8.27 17.48
C ALA A 265 -2.54 9.18 16.25
N VAL A 266 -2.75 8.59 15.08
CA VAL A 266 -3.13 9.31 13.84
C VAL A 266 -4.52 8.86 13.45
N SER A 267 -5.51 9.73 13.67
CA SER A 267 -6.93 9.39 13.54
C SER A 267 -7.78 10.62 13.19
N SER A 268 -9.02 10.38 12.77
CA SER A 268 -10.03 11.42 12.52
C SER A 268 -10.80 11.85 13.78
N ARG A 269 -10.48 11.26 14.95
CA ARG A 269 -11.14 11.48 16.24
C ARG A 269 -10.11 11.76 17.32
#